data_AF-A0A3M1FLH8-F1
#
_entry.id   AF-A0A3M1FLH8-F1
#
_cell.length_a   1.000
_cell.length_b   1.000
_cell.length_c   1.000
_cell.angle_alpha   90.00
_cell.angle_beta   90.00
_cell.angle_gamma   90.00
#
_symmetry.space_group_name_H-M   'P 1'
#
loop_
_entity.id
_entity.type
_entity.pdbx_description
1 polymer ?
#
loop_
_entity_poly.entity_id
_entity_poly.type
_entity_poly.pdbx_seq_one_letter_code
_entity_poly.pdbx_strand_id
1 'polypeptide(L)'
;MDIPRDETELTPAWLTAALGTGGVLRAARVIRRRVEPLTQGLYGRLLRVHLVYDRVEEAAPPTLIAKLSSPRPEMRRHAAPAYRKEVHFYLELAPESLLPTPVCYYGAM
;
A
#
# COMPACT_ATOMS: atom_id res chain seq x y z
N MET A 1 12.54 3.39 4.96
CA MET A 1 11.34 3.71 5.76
C MET A 1 10.71 2.38 6.13
N ASP A 2 10.40 2.17 7.41
CA ASP A 2 9.87 0.89 7.88
C ASP A 2 8.48 0.60 7.29
N ILE A 3 8.18 -0.69 7.08
CA ILE A 3 6.90 -1.13 6.52
C ILE A 3 5.83 -1.16 7.63
N PRO A 4 4.68 -0.48 7.44
CA PRO A 4 3.59 -0.44 8.41
C PRO A 4 3.05 -1.83 8.73
N ARG A 5 2.89 -2.10 10.02
CA ARG A 5 2.32 -3.34 10.56
C ARG A 5 0.82 -3.24 10.76
N ASP A 6 0.32 -2.02 10.93
CA ASP A 6 -1.09 -1.72 11.13
C ASP A 6 -1.52 -0.35 10.56
N GLU A 7 -2.82 -0.09 10.68
CA GLU A 7 -3.47 1.11 10.18
C GLU A 7 -2.99 2.43 10.84
N THR A 8 -2.46 2.36 12.07
CA THR A 8 -1.99 3.52 12.81
C THR A 8 -0.65 4.01 12.26
N GLU A 9 0.18 3.07 11.78
CA GLU A 9 1.48 3.33 11.18
C GLU A 9 1.40 3.84 9.73
N LEU A 10 0.24 3.69 9.06
CA LEU A 10 -0.04 4.29 7.74
C LEU A 10 -0.20 5.83 7.84
N THR A 11 0.73 6.55 8.47
CA THR A 11 0.62 7.99 8.72
C THR A 11 0.60 8.82 7.42
N PRO A 12 0.10 10.08 7.42
CA PRO A 12 0.15 10.94 6.24
C PRO A 12 1.59 11.16 5.73
N ALA A 13 2.55 11.26 6.65
CA ALA A 13 3.97 11.36 6.30
C ALA A 13 4.47 10.09 5.60
N TRP A 14 4.15 8.91 6.14
CA TRP A 14 4.51 7.63 5.53
C TRP A 14 3.88 7.46 4.14
N LEU A 15 2.57 7.75 4.02
CA LEU A 15 1.83 7.66 2.75
C LEU A 15 2.39 8.61 1.70
N THR A 16 2.75 9.84 2.10
CA THR A 16 3.40 10.82 1.21
C THR A 16 4.71 10.27 0.68
N ALA A 17 5.56 9.72 1.55
CA ALA A 17 6.85 9.18 1.16
C ALA A 17 6.72 7.91 0.29
N ALA A 18 5.77 7.02 0.59
CA ALA A 18 5.51 5.82 -0.18
C ALA A 18 5.01 6.14 -1.59
N LEU A 19 4.01 7.02 -1.71
CA LEU A 19 3.47 7.45 -3.01
C LEU A 19 4.47 8.31 -3.80
N GLY A 20 5.33 9.08 -3.13
CA GLY A 20 6.44 9.77 -3.77
C GLY A 20 7.50 8.81 -4.32
N THR A 21 7.86 7.78 -3.55
CA THR A 21 8.80 6.72 -3.99
C THR A 21 8.25 5.95 -5.19
N GLY A 22 6.94 5.68 -5.21
CA GLY A 22 6.25 5.08 -6.34
C GLY A 22 6.02 6.00 -7.53
N GLY A 23 6.48 7.26 -7.48
CA GLY A 23 6.35 8.22 -8.58
C GLY A 23 4.95 8.83 -8.77
N VAL A 24 4.02 8.56 -7.85
CA VAL A 24 2.63 9.04 -7.90
C VAL A 24 2.53 10.49 -7.43
N LEU A 25 3.28 10.85 -6.40
CA LEU A 25 3.34 12.22 -5.87
C LEU A 25 4.68 12.88 -6.24
N ARG A 26 4.60 14.02 -6.91
CA ARG A 26 5.73 14.87 -7.27
C ARG A 26 5.78 16.12 -6.40
N ALA A 27 4.63 16.70 -6.09
CA ALA A 27 4.55 17.96 -5.35
C ALA A 27 3.54 17.92 -4.20
N ALA A 28 2.44 17.19 -4.36
CA ALA A 28 1.42 17.09 -3.32
C ALA A 28 1.88 16.24 -2.13
N ARG A 29 1.27 16.50 -0.98
CA ARG A 29 1.48 15.75 0.26
C ARG A 29 0.15 15.30 0.83
N VAL A 30 0.11 14.08 1.37
CA VAL A 30 -1.04 13.62 2.14
C VAL A 30 -1.09 14.40 3.45
N ILE A 31 -2.18 15.12 3.68
CA ILE A 31 -2.41 15.90 4.90
C ILE A 31 -3.39 15.22 5.85
N ARG A 32 -4.29 14.39 5.30
CA ARG A 32 -5.24 13.62 6.09
C ARG A 32 -5.48 12.27 5.45
N ARG A 33 -5.75 11.30 6.31
CA ARG A 33 -6.23 9.99 5.90
C ARG A 33 -7.46 9.59 6.71
N ARG A 34 -8.30 8.74 6.12
CA ARG A 34 -9.28 7.93 6.84
C ARG A 34 -9.09 6.48 6.42
N VAL A 35 -8.98 5.58 7.39
CA VAL A 35 -8.85 4.15 7.13
C VAL A 35 -10.18 3.46 7.37
N GLU A 36 -10.60 2.65 6.40
CA GLU A 36 -11.77 1.78 6.44
C GLU A 36 -11.28 0.33 6.33
N PRO A 37 -11.36 -0.48 7.39
CA PRO A 37 -11.07 -1.91 7.31
C PRO A 37 -12.04 -2.62 6.36
N LEU A 38 -11.53 -3.43 5.43
CA LEU A 38 -12.37 -4.17 4.49
C LEU A 38 -12.46 -5.66 4.86
N THR A 39 -11.31 -6.31 4.98
CA THR A 39 -11.26 -7.73 5.33
C THR A 39 -9.97 -8.07 6.06
N GLN A 40 -10.05 -9.08 6.92
CA GLN A 40 -8.93 -9.63 7.66
C GLN A 40 -8.91 -11.14 7.44
N GLY A 41 -7.86 -11.59 6.76
CA GLY A 41 -7.53 -13.00 6.63
C GLY A 41 -6.42 -13.43 7.59
N LEU A 42 -6.12 -14.72 7.58
CA LEU A 42 -5.05 -15.30 8.39
C LEU A 42 -3.68 -14.69 8.07
N TYR A 43 -3.45 -14.42 6.78
CA TYR A 43 -2.18 -13.95 6.24
C TYR A 43 -2.13 -12.45 5.96
N GLY A 44 -3.15 -11.66 6.29
CA GLY A 44 -3.08 -10.23 6.03
C GLY A 44 -4.40 -9.51 6.20
N ARG A 45 -4.32 -8.19 6.11
CA ARG A 45 -5.46 -7.28 6.24
C ARG A 45 -5.53 -6.40 5.01
N LEU A 46 -6.74 -6.19 4.50
CA LEU A 46 -7.03 -5.21 3.47
C LEU A 46 -7.75 -4.03 4.09
N LEU A 47 -7.21 -2.85 3.84
CA LEU A 47 -7.73 -1.58 4.29
C LEU A 47 -7.99 -0.70 3.07
N ARG A 48 -9.12 -0.01 3.01
CA ARG A 48 -9.27 1.15 2.13
C ARG A 48 -8.78 2.39 2.85
N VAL A 49 -7.93 3.15 2.20
CA VAL A 49 -7.41 4.42 2.73
C VAL A 49 -7.94 5.54 1.85
N HIS A 50 -8.71 6.44 2.43
CA HIS A 50 -9.11 7.69 1.80
C HIS A 50 -8.05 8.75 2.07
N LEU A 51 -7.65 9.49 1.05
CA LEU A 51 -6.56 10.45 1.10
C LEU A 51 -7.06 11.86 0.81
N VAL A 52 -6.55 12.81 1.57
CA VAL A 52 -6.70 14.24 1.28
C VAL A 52 -5.31 14.82 1.14
N TYR A 53 -5.11 15.60 0.09
CA TYR A 53 -3.84 16.21 -0.26
C TYR A 53 -3.88 17.73 0.00
N ASP A 54 -2.70 18.33 0.18
CA ASP A 54 -2.55 19.79 0.33
C ASP A 54 -2.85 20.56 -0.97
N ARG A 55 -2.70 19.90 -2.12
CA ARG A 55 -2.95 20.45 -3.45
C ARG A 55 -3.43 19.35 -4.40
N VAL A 56 -3.99 19.77 -5.53
CA VAL A 56 -4.37 18.84 -6.60
C VAL A 56 -3.13 18.34 -7.32
N GLU A 57 -3.08 17.03 -7.54
CA GLU A 57 -2.12 16.36 -8.41
C GLU A 57 -2.86 15.24 -9.15
N GLU A 58 -2.88 15.29 -10.48
CA GLU A 58 -3.82 14.52 -11.30
C GLU A 58 -3.65 13.00 -11.16
N ALA A 59 -2.41 12.54 -11.01
CA ALA A 59 -2.10 11.13 -10.82
C ALA A 59 -2.39 10.62 -9.38
N ALA A 60 -2.66 11.51 -8.43
CA ALA A 60 -2.81 11.16 -7.03
C ALA A 60 -4.18 10.51 -6.75
N PRO A 61 -4.23 9.27 -6.24
CA PRO A 61 -5.50 8.59 -6.03
C PRO A 61 -6.25 9.18 -4.83
N PRO A 62 -7.58 9.42 -4.91
CA PRO A 62 -8.38 9.85 -3.76
C PRO A 62 -8.57 8.72 -2.74
N THR A 63 -8.44 7.47 -3.18
CA THR A 63 -8.50 6.27 -2.34
C THR A 63 -7.53 5.21 -2.85
N LEU A 64 -6.98 4.41 -1.94
CA LEU A 64 -6.17 3.24 -2.28
C LEU A 64 -6.51 2.04 -1.40
N ILE A 65 -6.04 0.86 -1.80
CA ILE A 65 -6.06 -0.36 -0.97
C ILE A 65 -4.68 -0.55 -0.37
N ALA A 66 -4.60 -0.63 0.95
CA ALA A 66 -3.39 -1.06 1.66
C ALA A 66 -3.54 -2.52 2.07
N LYS A 67 -2.63 -3.37 1.59
CA LYS A 67 -2.51 -4.77 2.01
C LYS A 67 -1.37 -4.89 3.00
N LEU A 68 -1.71 -5.12 4.27
CA LEU A 68 -0.73 -5.28 5.34
C LEU A 68 -0.57 -6.76 5.69
N SER A 69 0.65 -7.15 6.07
CA SER A 69 0.92 -8.48 6.59
C SER A 69 0.13 -8.75 7.87
N SER A 70 0.01 -10.04 8.22
CA SER A 70 -0.69 -10.46 9.44
C SER A 70 -0.12 -9.75 10.69
N PRO A 71 -0.95 -9.32 11.66
CA PRO A 71 -0.43 -8.78 12.93
C PRO A 71 0.27 -9.86 13.77
N ARG A 72 0.00 -11.15 13.50
CA ARG A 72 0.59 -12.29 14.21
C ARG A 72 1.97 -12.66 13.66
N PRO A 73 3.05 -12.59 14.46
CA PRO A 73 4.41 -12.86 13.98
C PRO A 73 4.60 -14.26 13.40
N GLU A 74 3.98 -15.30 13.97
CA GLU A 74 4.06 -16.66 13.44
C GLU A 74 3.45 -16.76 12.03
N MET A 75 2.31 -16.10 11.82
CA MET A 75 1.64 -16.09 10.53
C MET A 75 2.46 -15.33 9.48
N ARG A 76 3.10 -14.20 9.86
CA ARG A 76 3.99 -13.48 8.94
C ARG A 76 5.19 -14.31 8.53
N ARG A 77 5.83 -15.00 9.47
CA ARG A 77 6.98 -15.88 9.16
C ARG A 77 6.57 -16.98 8.20
N HIS A 78 5.42 -17.61 8.44
CA HIS A 78 4.90 -18.66 7.57
C HIS A 78 4.56 -18.13 6.16
N ALA A 79 3.95 -16.96 6.07
CA ALA A 79 3.50 -16.37 4.79
C ALA A 79 4.55 -15.51 4.08
N ALA A 80 5.76 -15.33 4.64
CA ALA A 80 6.80 -14.49 4.05
C ALA A 80 7.12 -14.83 2.58
N PRO A 81 7.19 -16.11 2.16
CA PRO A 81 7.37 -16.45 0.75
C PRO A 81 6.21 -16.01 -0.15
N ALA A 82 4.97 -16.00 0.37
CA ALA A 82 3.80 -15.55 -0.37
C ALA A 82 3.79 -14.02 -0.52
N TYR A 83 4.14 -13.27 0.52
CA TYR A 83 4.29 -11.81 0.44
C TYR A 83 5.35 -11.41 -0.59
N ARG A 84 6.50 -12.12 -0.60
CA ARG A 84 7.55 -11.95 -1.61
C ARG A 84 7.02 -12.08 -3.02
N LYS A 85 6.30 -13.17 -3.29
CA LYS A 85 5.73 -13.43 -4.62
C LYS A 85 4.74 -12.35 -5.03
N GLU A 86 3.90 -11.90 -4.11
CA GLU A 86 2.92 -10.85 -4.39
C GLU A 86 3.58 -9.51 -4.70
N VAL A 87 4.52 -9.06 -3.86
CA VAL A 87 5.25 -7.80 -4.08
C VAL A 87 6.01 -7.86 -5.40
N HIS A 88 6.75 -8.94 -5.65
CA HIS A 88 7.49 -9.11 -6.90
C HIS A 88 6.57 -9.16 -8.12
N PHE A 89 5.42 -9.84 -8.02
CA PHE A 89 4.44 -9.85 -9.10
C PHE A 89 3.98 -8.44 -9.45
N TYR A 90 3.58 -7.64 -8.46
CA TYR A 90 3.06 -6.30 -8.74
C TYR A 90 4.12 -5.29 -9.20
N LEU A 91 5.37 -5.45 -8.76
CA LEU A 91 6.46 -4.55 -9.15
C LEU A 91 7.04 -4.89 -10.52
N GLU A 92 7.24 -6.18 -10.81
CA GLU A 92 8.03 -6.61 -11.98
C GLU A 92 7.15 -7.25 -13.07
N LEU A 93 6.16 -8.06 -12.70
CA LEU A 93 5.43 -8.90 -13.67
C LEU A 93 4.11 -8.28 -14.13
N ALA A 94 3.40 -7.57 -13.25
CA ALA A 94 2.13 -6.94 -13.56
C ALA A 94 2.25 -5.88 -14.67
N PRO A 95 3.29 -5.03 -14.72
CA PRO A 95 3.48 -4.07 -15.82
C PRO A 95 3.68 -4.71 -17.20
N GLU A 96 4.21 -5.93 -17.24
CA GLU A 96 4.43 -6.70 -18.49
C GLU A 96 3.24 -7.59 -18.87
N SER A 97 2.26 -7.71 -17.97
CA SER A 97 1.11 -8.60 -18.16
C SER A 97 0.01 -7.93 -18.99
N LEU A 98 -0.65 -8.73 -19.84
CA LEU A 98 -1.87 -8.31 -20.54
C LEU A 98 -3.14 -8.42 -19.67
N LEU A 99 -3.00 -8.91 -18.43
CA LEU A 99 -4.13 -9.06 -17.52
C LEU A 99 -4.55 -7.71 -16.92
N PRO A 100 -5.86 -7.48 -16.72
CA PRO A 100 -6.32 -6.32 -15.97
C PRO A 100 -5.93 -6.50 -14.49
N THR A 101 -4.84 -5.86 -14.08
CA THR A 101 -4.33 -5.89 -12.71
C THR A 101 -4.52 -4.53 -12.04
N PRO A 102 -4.69 -4.50 -10.70
CA PRO A 102 -4.65 -3.25 -9.95
C PRO A 102 -3.31 -2.54 -10.13
N VAL A 103 -3.33 -1.21 -10.27
CA VAL A 103 -2.12 -0.39 -10.28
C VAL A 103 -1.44 -0.48 -8.92
N CYS A 104 -0.16 -0.87 -8.90
CA CYS A 104 0.65 -0.87 -7.70
C CYS A 104 1.33 0.50 -7.53
N TYR A 105 0.86 1.28 -6.55
CA TYR A 105 1.46 2.59 -6.24
C TYR A 105 2.73 2.49 -5.41
N TYR A 106 2.89 1.41 -4.63
CA TYR A 106 4.07 1.16 -3.80
C TYR A 106 4.04 -0.29 -3.32
N GLY A 107 5.19 -0.96 -3.36
CA GLY A 107 5.39 -2.31 -2.82
C GLY A 107 6.80 -2.42 -2.23
N ALA A 108 6.89 -3.00 -1.03
CA ALA A 108 8.16 -3.23 -0.34
C ALA A 108 7.99 -4.30 0.74
N MET A 109 9.10 -4.79 1.28
CA MET A 109 9.15 -5.83 2.33
C MET A 109 10.02 -5.43 3.50
#